data_AF-A0A100ITK0-F1
#
_entry.id   AF-A0A100ITK0-F1
#
_cell.length_a   1.000
_cell.length_b   1.000
_cell.length_c   1.000
_cell.angle_alpha   90.00
_cell.angle_beta   90.00
_cell.angle_gamma   90.00
#
_symmetry.space_group_name_H-M   'P 1'
#
loop_
_entity.id
_entity.type
_entity.pdbx_description
1 polymer ?
#
loop_
_entity_poly.entity_id
_entity_poly.type
_entity_poly.pdbx_seq_one_letter_code
_entity_poly.pdbx_strand_id
1 'polypeptide(L)'
;MTAKTADSPGNTYYPKSPPMRRPGLTFLYRLECTIAAEEINVGAPHGAGIIRSIANITGGTFKGPELEGTILPLGGADWATVIEGTHSMTLDARYTIKTTDGHHLFVQAHGLYRPGPETEYAKQVADDPAMRPPPTVTQDDVEFFSHLRIEAGGGKYNWLNGLVCVGVMSCENDRIIIDAYYLTNFEGVRPDDVVVKKSSL
;
A
#
# COMPACT_ATOMS: atom_id res chain seq x y z
N MET A 1 9.73 -16.84 23.66
CA MET A 1 9.03 -17.79 22.77
C MET A 1 8.18 -16.96 21.83
N THR A 2 8.38 -17.07 20.52
CA THR A 2 7.60 -16.35 19.52
C THR A 2 6.15 -16.86 19.54
N ALA A 3 5.17 -15.96 19.59
CA ALA A 3 3.78 -16.36 19.52
C ALA A 3 3.53 -17.02 18.17
N LYS A 4 2.95 -18.21 18.17
CA LYS A 4 2.60 -18.92 16.94
C LYS A 4 1.27 -18.34 16.45
N THR A 5 1.24 -17.86 15.20
CA THR A 5 0.00 -17.41 14.56
C THR A 5 -1.07 -18.51 14.56
N ALA A 6 -2.34 -18.11 14.57
CA ALA A 6 -3.45 -19.04 14.58
C ALA A 6 -3.46 -19.97 13.36
N ASP A 7 -3.99 -21.18 13.52
CA ASP A 7 -4.10 -22.15 12.44
C ASP A 7 -4.98 -21.63 11.29
N SER A 8 -4.66 -22.07 10.07
CA SER A 8 -5.45 -21.75 8.90
C SER A 8 -6.79 -22.49 8.96
N PRO A 9 -7.94 -21.82 8.74
CA PRO A 9 -9.22 -22.50 8.59
C PRO A 9 -9.21 -23.49 7.42
N GLY A 10 -8.30 -23.31 6.45
CA GLY A 10 -8.06 -24.24 5.33
C GLY A 10 -7.79 -25.68 5.77
N ASN A 11 -7.25 -25.89 6.97
CA ASN A 11 -6.99 -27.22 7.53
C ASN A 11 -8.28 -28.04 7.72
N THR A 12 -9.43 -27.39 7.92
CA THR A 12 -10.73 -28.09 8.05
C THR A 12 -11.24 -28.61 6.71
N TYR A 13 -10.99 -27.88 5.63
CA TYR A 13 -11.39 -28.27 4.28
C TYR A 13 -10.47 -29.33 3.66
N TYR A 14 -9.17 -29.31 4.01
CA TYR A 14 -8.15 -30.24 3.49
C TYR A 14 -7.34 -30.91 4.61
N PRO A 15 -7.97 -31.79 5.42
CA PRO A 15 -7.38 -32.32 6.66
C PRO A 15 -6.23 -33.32 6.46
N LYS A 16 -6.01 -33.79 5.22
CA LYS A 16 -4.95 -34.75 4.88
C LYS A 16 -3.67 -34.09 4.36
N SER A 17 -3.70 -32.79 4.10
CA SER A 17 -2.53 -32.01 3.70
C SER A 17 -1.69 -31.61 4.93
N PRO A 18 -0.40 -31.27 4.78
CA PRO A 18 0.36 -30.67 5.86
C PRO A 18 -0.38 -29.45 6.45
N PRO A 19 -0.46 -29.33 7.79
CA PRO A 19 -1.21 -28.26 8.42
C PRO A 19 -0.58 -26.90 8.11
N MET A 20 -1.43 -25.95 7.75
CA MET A 20 -1.06 -24.57 7.44
C MET A 20 -1.48 -23.64 8.59
N ARG A 21 -0.80 -22.51 8.71
CA ARG A 21 -1.14 -21.43 9.64
C ARG A 21 -1.42 -20.14 8.90
N ARG A 22 -2.11 -19.20 9.55
CA ARG A 22 -2.28 -17.84 9.03
C ARG A 22 -0.92 -17.13 9.06
N PRO A 23 -0.59 -16.30 8.05
CA PRO A 23 0.58 -15.45 8.16
C PRO A 23 0.37 -14.40 9.26
N GLY A 24 1.46 -13.98 9.89
CA GLY A 24 1.49 -12.80 10.75
C GLY A 24 1.57 -11.53 9.91
N LEU A 25 1.04 -10.44 10.45
CA LEU A 25 1.08 -9.09 9.87
C LEU A 25 1.93 -8.21 10.80
N THR A 26 3.19 -8.02 10.45
CA THR A 26 4.10 -7.19 11.26
C THR A 26 4.08 -5.76 10.75
N PHE A 27 3.77 -4.81 11.64
CA PHE A 27 3.82 -3.38 11.33
C PHE A 27 5.23 -2.95 10.90
N LEU A 28 5.31 -2.24 9.78
CA LEU A 28 6.55 -1.74 9.20
C LEU A 28 6.72 -0.24 9.46
N TYR A 29 5.75 0.56 8.99
CA TYR A 29 5.70 2.01 9.22
C TYR A 29 4.28 2.53 8.97
N ARG A 30 4.00 3.73 9.50
CA ARG A 30 2.95 4.61 8.99
C ARG A 30 3.55 5.62 8.05
N LEU A 31 2.89 5.87 6.93
CA LEU A 31 3.22 6.89 5.95
C LEU A 31 2.06 7.87 5.83
N GLU A 32 2.38 9.16 5.86
CA GLU A 32 1.45 10.26 5.62
C GLU A 32 1.93 11.02 4.38
N CYS A 33 1.18 10.89 3.29
CA CYS A 33 1.56 11.35 1.95
C CYS A 33 0.72 12.54 1.52
N THR A 34 1.40 13.58 1.07
CA THR A 34 0.78 14.78 0.50
C THR A 34 0.68 14.63 -1.01
N ILE A 35 -0.55 14.69 -1.52
CA ILE A 35 -0.87 14.69 -2.94
C ILE A 35 -1.07 16.14 -3.42
N ALA A 36 -0.69 16.44 -4.65
CA ALA A 36 -0.99 17.72 -5.27
C ALA A 36 -2.51 17.95 -5.33
N ALA A 37 -2.96 19.18 -5.08
CA ALA A 37 -4.40 19.50 -5.12
C ALA A 37 -5.02 19.30 -6.52
N GLU A 38 -4.21 19.47 -7.57
CA GLU A 38 -4.62 19.25 -8.95
C GLU A 38 -4.07 17.91 -9.45
N GLU A 39 -4.99 17.06 -9.91
CA GLU A 39 -4.66 15.84 -10.65
C GLU A 39 -4.56 16.12 -12.14
N ILE A 40 -3.70 15.37 -12.83
CA ILE A 40 -3.66 15.39 -14.29
C ILE A 40 -4.68 14.36 -14.79
N ASN A 41 -5.81 14.84 -15.29
CA ASN A 41 -6.81 13.99 -15.89
C ASN A 41 -6.49 13.75 -17.37
N VAL A 42 -6.07 12.52 -17.70
CA VAL A 42 -5.81 12.10 -19.08
C VAL A 42 -7.11 11.77 -19.81
N GLY A 43 -8.18 11.48 -19.06
CA GLY A 43 -9.50 11.13 -19.59
C GLY A 43 -9.63 9.65 -19.92
N ALA A 44 -10.69 9.35 -20.67
CA ALA A 44 -11.06 8.00 -21.07
C ALA A 44 -10.32 7.56 -22.35
N PRO A 45 -9.31 6.67 -22.28
CA PRO A 45 -8.72 6.12 -23.49
C PRO A 45 -9.81 5.43 -24.34
N HIS A 46 -9.85 5.77 -25.63
CA HIS A 46 -10.81 5.23 -26.60
C HIS A 46 -12.30 5.47 -26.28
N GLY A 47 -12.62 6.42 -25.38
CA GLY A 47 -14.00 6.69 -24.96
C GLY A 47 -14.62 5.57 -24.11
N ALA A 48 -13.79 4.75 -23.45
CA ALA A 48 -14.26 3.72 -22.52
C ALA A 48 -14.66 4.33 -21.16
N GLY A 49 -15.49 3.63 -20.37
CA GLY A 49 -15.87 4.04 -19.00
C GLY A 49 -14.76 3.90 -17.94
N ILE A 50 -13.50 4.00 -18.37
CA ILE A 50 -12.31 3.97 -17.52
C ILE A 50 -11.50 5.25 -17.77
N ILE A 51 -11.16 5.98 -16.73
CA ILE A 51 -10.45 7.26 -16.81
C ILE A 51 -9.05 7.08 -16.22
N ARG A 52 -8.02 7.58 -16.90
CA ARG A 52 -6.68 7.66 -16.33
C ARG A 52 -6.51 9.00 -15.62
N SER A 53 -6.28 8.96 -14.31
CA SER A 53 -5.91 10.14 -13.51
C SER A 53 -4.50 9.96 -12.95
N ILE A 54 -3.75 11.06 -12.83
CA ILE A 54 -2.40 11.05 -12.27
C ILE A 54 -2.36 12.00 -11.08
N ALA A 55 -2.18 11.42 -9.90
CA ALA A 55 -2.07 12.12 -8.63
C ALA A 55 -0.59 12.28 -8.26
N ASN A 56 -0.04 13.49 -8.40
CA ASN A 56 1.36 13.75 -8.11
C ASN A 56 1.64 13.70 -6.60
N ILE A 57 2.67 12.96 -6.21
CA ILE A 57 3.12 12.90 -4.82
C ILE A 57 4.11 14.04 -4.60
N THR A 58 3.76 14.96 -3.70
CA THR A 58 4.53 16.19 -3.48
C THR A 58 5.42 16.12 -2.25
N GLY A 59 5.16 15.17 -1.35
CA GLY A 59 5.95 14.96 -0.15
C GLY A 59 5.22 14.10 0.86
N GLY A 60 5.72 14.11 2.08
CA GLY A 60 5.17 13.33 3.17
C GLY A 60 6.26 12.80 4.09
N THR A 61 5.84 12.10 5.13
CA THR A 61 6.72 11.47 6.11
C THR A 61 6.34 10.02 6.31
N PHE A 62 7.29 9.21 6.76
CA PHE A 62 7.01 7.87 7.23
C PHE A 62 7.80 7.57 8.50
N LYS A 63 7.20 6.79 9.40
CA LYS A 63 7.83 6.40 10.66
C LYS A 63 7.33 5.05 11.15
N GLY A 64 8.26 4.24 11.62
CA GLY A 64 8.06 2.94 12.21
C GLY A 64 9.27 2.54 13.07
N PRO A 65 9.29 1.32 13.62
CA PRO A 65 10.32 0.91 14.58
C PRO A 65 11.75 0.91 14.01
N GLU A 66 11.92 0.53 12.74
CA GLU A 66 13.22 0.41 12.07
C GLU A 66 13.38 1.36 10.86
N LEU A 67 12.37 2.20 10.59
CA LEU A 67 12.28 3.03 9.39
C LEU A 67 11.71 4.40 9.74
N GLU A 68 12.43 5.47 9.39
CA GLU A 68 11.96 6.84 9.54
C GLU A 68 12.53 7.70 8.41
N GLY A 69 11.74 8.62 7.87
CA GLY A 69 12.18 9.49 6.81
C GLY A 69 11.08 10.30 6.14
N THR A 70 11.37 10.74 4.91
CA THR A 70 10.49 11.59 4.11
C THR A 70 10.24 11.01 2.72
N ILE A 71 9.12 11.38 2.11
CA ILE A 71 8.86 11.13 0.70
C ILE A 71 9.52 12.24 -0.13
N LEU A 72 10.23 11.88 -1.20
CA LEU A 72 10.90 12.88 -2.03
C LEU A 72 9.89 13.64 -2.90
N PRO A 73 9.89 14.99 -2.89
CA PRO A 73 9.16 15.79 -3.86
C PRO A 73 9.62 15.45 -5.28
N LEU A 74 8.68 15.42 -6.23
CA LEU A 74 8.94 15.02 -7.63
C LEU A 74 9.50 13.58 -7.77
N GLY A 75 9.44 12.79 -6.70
CA GLY A 75 9.96 11.43 -6.64
C GLY A 75 8.94 10.37 -7.05
N GLY A 76 7.71 10.75 -7.39
CA GLY A 76 6.65 9.82 -7.74
C GLY A 76 5.26 10.40 -7.98
N ALA A 77 4.35 9.54 -8.40
CA ALA A 77 2.91 9.80 -8.55
C ALA A 77 2.13 8.47 -8.42
N ASP A 78 0.80 8.57 -8.36
CA ASP A 78 -0.13 7.46 -8.58
C ASP A 78 -0.83 7.63 -9.92
N TRP A 79 -0.75 6.60 -10.77
CA TRP A 79 -1.40 6.54 -12.08
C TRP A 79 -2.71 5.75 -12.00
N ALA A 80 -3.66 6.26 -11.23
CA ALA A 80 -4.95 5.60 -10.99
C ALA A 80 -5.76 5.37 -12.28
N THR A 81 -6.43 4.22 -12.35
CA THR A 81 -7.50 3.96 -13.33
C THR A 81 -8.83 4.01 -12.59
N VAL A 82 -9.62 5.03 -12.86
CA VAL A 82 -10.93 5.27 -12.26
C VAL A 82 -12.00 4.64 -13.13
N ILE A 83 -12.94 3.92 -12.53
CA ILE A 83 -14.11 3.37 -13.21
C ILE A 83 -15.25 4.39 -13.07
N GLU A 84 -15.67 4.96 -14.20
CA GLU A 84 -16.65 6.05 -14.25
C GLU A 84 -17.95 5.68 -13.53
N GLY A 85 -18.48 6.60 -12.73
CA GLY A 85 -19.73 6.44 -12.00
C GLY A 85 -19.72 5.44 -10.83
N THR A 86 -18.56 4.86 -10.47
CA THR A 86 -18.49 3.85 -9.39
C THR A 86 -17.63 4.26 -8.21
N HIS A 87 -16.82 5.33 -8.37
CA HIS A 87 -15.77 5.73 -7.43
C HIS A 87 -14.74 4.62 -7.14
N SER A 88 -14.75 3.54 -7.93
CA SER A 88 -13.79 2.46 -7.81
C SER A 88 -12.56 2.77 -8.64
N MET A 89 -11.38 2.50 -8.09
CA MET A 89 -10.10 2.83 -8.72
C MET A 89 -9.10 1.69 -8.54
N THR A 90 -8.36 1.36 -9.58
CA THR A 90 -7.11 0.60 -9.43
C THR A 90 -5.95 1.59 -9.33
N LEU A 91 -5.08 1.39 -8.36
CA LEU A 91 -3.96 2.27 -8.04
C LEU A 91 -2.65 1.69 -8.58
N ASP A 92 -1.76 2.54 -9.08
CA ASP A 92 -0.40 2.22 -9.54
C ASP A 92 0.52 3.37 -9.14
N ALA A 93 0.91 3.38 -7.87
CA ALA A 93 1.81 4.37 -7.32
C ALA A 93 3.26 3.91 -7.41
N ARG A 94 4.13 4.81 -7.83
CA ARG A 94 5.58 4.61 -7.88
C ARG A 94 6.24 5.84 -7.31
N TYR A 95 6.99 5.68 -6.23
CA TYR A 95 7.59 6.81 -5.53
C TYR A 95 8.89 6.45 -4.84
N THR A 96 9.68 7.46 -4.53
CA THR A 96 10.94 7.30 -3.80
C THR A 96 10.83 7.95 -2.42
N ILE A 97 11.20 7.19 -1.39
CA ILE A 97 11.33 7.69 -0.03
C ILE A 97 12.81 7.72 0.38
N LYS A 98 13.15 8.60 1.30
CA LYS A 98 14.51 8.77 1.82
C LYS A 98 14.50 8.65 3.34
N THR A 99 15.29 7.73 3.87
CA THR A 99 15.45 7.54 5.30
C THR A 99 16.23 8.70 5.94
N THR A 100 16.06 8.91 7.23
CA THR A 100 16.79 9.94 8.00
C THR A 100 18.31 9.74 7.99
N ASP A 101 18.77 8.50 7.82
CA ASP A 101 20.18 8.15 7.66
C ASP A 101 20.66 8.10 6.20
N GLY A 102 19.87 8.67 5.27
CA GLY A 102 20.33 9.03 3.93
C GLY A 102 20.18 7.98 2.84
N HIS A 103 19.47 6.88 3.09
CA HIS A 103 19.25 5.83 2.11
C HIS A 103 17.96 6.09 1.31
N HIS A 104 18.00 5.85 0.01
CA HIS A 104 16.82 5.89 -0.84
C HIS A 104 16.20 4.51 -0.93
N LEU A 105 14.87 4.47 -0.87
CA LEU A 105 14.06 3.27 -1.08
C LEU A 105 13.05 3.59 -2.18
N PHE A 106 13.01 2.74 -3.20
CA PHE A 106 11.99 2.82 -4.25
C PHE A 106 10.78 2.00 -3.81
N VAL A 107 9.59 2.58 -3.95
CA VAL A 107 8.34 1.93 -3.57
C VAL A 107 7.43 1.86 -4.78
N GLN A 108 6.92 0.65 -5.03
CA GLN A 108 5.81 0.42 -5.94
C GLN A 108 4.63 -0.06 -5.12
N ALA A 109 3.48 0.59 -5.26
CA ALA A 109 2.25 0.21 -4.60
C ALA A 109 1.14 0.06 -5.63
N HIS A 110 0.58 -1.14 -5.72
CA HIS A 110 -0.60 -1.38 -6.54
C HIS A 110 -1.76 -1.73 -5.63
N GLY A 111 -2.90 -1.10 -5.87
CA GLY A 111 -3.99 -1.13 -4.91
C GLY A 111 -5.37 -0.99 -5.52
N LEU A 112 -6.33 -0.94 -4.61
CA LEU A 112 -7.73 -0.75 -4.87
C LEU A 112 -8.23 0.34 -3.93
N TYR A 113 -9.07 1.21 -4.46
CA TYR A 113 -9.97 2.04 -3.70
C TYR A 113 -11.40 1.79 -4.20
N ARG A 114 -12.37 1.64 -3.30
CA ARG A 114 -13.79 1.70 -3.62
C ARG A 114 -14.61 2.01 -2.36
N PRO A 115 -15.83 2.56 -2.49
CA PRO A 115 -16.76 2.64 -1.37
C PRO A 115 -16.97 1.27 -0.71
N GLY A 116 -17.01 1.26 0.62
CA GLY A 116 -17.28 0.05 1.40
C GLY A 116 -18.71 -0.44 1.18
N PRO A 117 -18.97 -1.75 1.24
CA PRO A 117 -20.32 -2.27 1.05
C PRO A 117 -21.27 -1.74 2.13
N GLU A 118 -22.49 -1.36 1.72
CA GLU A 118 -23.57 -0.88 2.61
C GLU A 118 -23.29 0.40 3.41
N THR A 119 -22.15 1.06 3.17
CA THR A 119 -21.79 2.32 3.83
C THR A 119 -22.65 3.48 3.32
N GLU A 120 -22.70 4.56 4.09
CA GLU A 120 -23.38 5.78 3.64
C GLU A 120 -22.72 6.36 2.39
N TYR A 121 -21.39 6.29 2.31
CA TYR A 121 -20.67 6.71 1.13
C TYR A 121 -21.07 5.91 -0.13
N ALA A 122 -21.22 4.59 -0.03
CA ALA A 122 -21.66 3.78 -1.17
C ALA A 122 -23.08 4.15 -1.64
N LYS A 123 -23.99 4.51 -0.72
CA LYS A 123 -25.34 4.98 -1.07
C LYS A 123 -25.30 6.33 -1.76
N GLN A 124 -24.49 7.27 -1.27
CA GLN A 124 -24.31 8.58 -1.89
C GLN A 124 -23.79 8.45 -3.33
N VAL A 125 -22.82 7.56 -3.58
CA VAL A 125 -22.31 7.29 -4.93
C VAL A 125 -23.38 6.67 -5.84
N ALA A 126 -24.24 5.81 -5.29
CA ALA A 126 -25.35 5.24 -6.07
C ALA A 126 -26.40 6.29 -6.46
N ASP A 127 -26.66 7.25 -5.57
CA ASP A 127 -27.62 8.34 -5.78
C ASP A 127 -27.07 9.44 -6.70
N ASP A 128 -25.78 9.78 -6.57
CA ASP A 128 -25.07 10.75 -7.41
C ASP A 128 -23.68 10.22 -7.84
N PRO A 129 -23.62 9.44 -8.93
CA PRO A 129 -22.36 8.89 -9.46
C PRO A 129 -21.32 9.92 -9.90
N ALA A 130 -21.70 11.20 -10.02
CA ALA A 130 -20.84 12.29 -10.45
C ALA A 130 -20.26 13.09 -9.27
N MET A 131 -20.65 12.77 -8.03
CA MET A 131 -20.13 13.44 -6.85
C MET A 131 -18.60 13.29 -6.76
N ARG A 132 -17.90 14.25 -6.15
CA ARG A 132 -16.47 14.07 -5.86
C ARG A 132 -16.30 13.08 -4.70
N PRO A 133 -15.30 12.18 -4.72
CA PRO A 133 -14.90 11.44 -3.53
C PRO A 133 -14.67 12.37 -2.32
N PRO A 134 -15.12 11.99 -1.11
CA PRO A 134 -14.90 12.80 0.09
C PRO A 134 -13.40 13.03 0.33
N PRO A 135 -12.99 14.23 0.76
CA PRO A 135 -11.59 14.52 1.07
C PRO A 135 -11.09 13.77 2.32
N THR A 136 -12.00 13.20 3.11
CA THR A 136 -11.70 12.39 4.29
C THR A 136 -12.54 11.13 4.26
N VAL A 137 -11.90 9.97 4.38
CA VAL A 137 -12.53 8.66 4.54
C VAL A 137 -11.76 7.81 5.54
N THR A 138 -12.48 7.07 6.37
CA THR A 138 -11.92 6.10 7.32
C THR A 138 -11.96 4.69 6.74
N GLN A 139 -11.35 3.73 7.43
CA GLN A 139 -11.39 2.32 7.03
C GLN A 139 -12.79 1.70 7.09
N ASP A 140 -13.73 2.32 7.82
CA ASP A 140 -15.12 1.87 7.87
C ASP A 140 -15.93 2.37 6.65
N ASP A 141 -15.41 3.34 5.90
CA ASP A 141 -16.11 3.94 4.76
C ASP A 141 -15.75 3.27 3.42
N VAL A 142 -14.56 2.67 3.33
CA VAL A 142 -13.94 2.24 2.06
C VAL A 142 -13.19 0.92 2.16
N GLU A 143 -13.15 0.21 1.04
CA GLU A 143 -12.13 -0.80 0.79
C GLU A 143 -10.94 -0.09 0.15
N PHE A 144 -9.89 0.14 0.94
CA PHE A 144 -8.72 0.91 0.50
C PHE A 144 -7.42 0.24 0.94
N PHE A 145 -6.81 -0.48 0.00
CA PHE A 145 -5.66 -1.33 0.25
C PHE A 145 -4.65 -1.30 -0.89
N SER A 146 -3.39 -1.57 -0.57
CA SER A 146 -2.34 -1.81 -1.56
C SER A 146 -1.50 -3.03 -1.19
N HIS A 147 -0.86 -3.64 -2.19
CA HIS A 147 0.36 -4.39 -1.94
C HIS A 147 1.54 -3.49 -2.28
N LEU A 148 2.58 -3.56 -1.45
CA LEU A 148 3.78 -2.74 -1.61
C LEU A 148 4.97 -3.63 -1.90
N ARG A 149 5.80 -3.16 -2.84
CA ARG A 149 7.15 -3.66 -3.04
C ARG A 149 8.12 -2.53 -2.72
N ILE A 150 9.10 -2.85 -1.90
CA ILE A 150 10.16 -1.92 -1.50
C ILE A 150 11.47 -2.44 -2.06
N GLU A 151 12.19 -1.57 -2.76
CA GLU A 151 13.51 -1.86 -3.27
C GLU A 151 14.54 -0.96 -2.57
N ALA A 152 15.56 -1.60 -2.03
CA ALA A 152 16.67 -0.98 -1.33
C ALA A 152 17.99 -1.38 -1.99
N GLY A 153 18.96 -0.46 -1.97
CA GLY A 153 20.34 -0.80 -2.31
C GLY A 153 20.94 -1.85 -1.36
N GLY A 154 22.20 -2.24 -1.61
CA GLY A 154 22.94 -3.05 -0.66
C GLY A 154 23.12 -2.34 0.69
N GLY A 155 23.34 -3.11 1.77
CA GLY A 155 23.60 -2.57 3.11
C GLY A 155 22.39 -2.65 4.04
N LYS A 156 22.26 -1.66 4.93
CA LYS A 156 21.39 -1.70 6.13
C LYS A 156 19.94 -2.11 5.89
N TYR A 157 19.36 -1.70 4.76
CA TYR A 157 17.95 -1.92 4.43
C TYR A 157 17.73 -3.03 3.40
N ASN A 158 18.75 -3.84 3.10
CA ASN A 158 18.66 -4.85 2.06
C ASN A 158 17.59 -5.93 2.35
N TRP A 159 17.37 -6.26 3.63
CA TRP A 159 16.27 -7.13 4.08
C TRP A 159 14.88 -6.73 3.57
N LEU A 160 14.64 -5.45 3.25
CA LEU A 160 13.36 -4.98 2.69
C LEU A 160 13.06 -5.58 1.31
N ASN A 161 14.10 -5.92 0.55
CA ASN A 161 13.97 -6.48 -0.81
C ASN A 161 13.28 -7.86 -0.83
N GLY A 162 13.23 -8.56 0.32
CA GLY A 162 12.64 -9.89 0.44
C GLY A 162 11.21 -9.91 0.97
N LEU A 163 10.60 -8.73 1.20
CA LEU A 163 9.31 -8.65 1.85
C LEU A 163 8.14 -8.74 0.88
N VAL A 164 7.04 -9.33 1.37
CA VAL A 164 5.70 -9.18 0.79
C VAL A 164 4.92 -8.28 1.72
N CYS A 165 4.57 -7.08 1.24
CA CYS A 165 3.93 -6.06 2.05
C CYS A 165 2.49 -5.78 1.62
N VAL A 166 1.67 -5.38 2.58
CA VAL A 166 0.31 -4.87 2.39
C VAL A 166 0.18 -3.52 3.08
N GLY A 167 -0.61 -2.62 2.49
CA GLY A 167 -0.93 -1.31 3.02
C GLY A 167 -2.41 -1.25 3.31
N VAL A 168 -2.76 -0.81 4.51
CA VAL A 168 -4.13 -0.47 4.90
C VAL A 168 -4.23 1.04 4.95
N MET A 169 -5.22 1.61 4.27
CA MET A 169 -5.19 3.02 3.91
C MET A 169 -6.42 3.77 4.42
N SER A 170 -6.25 5.08 4.62
CA SER A 170 -7.32 6.04 4.86
C SER A 170 -6.97 7.37 4.21
N CYS A 171 -7.92 8.31 4.16
CA CYS A 171 -7.67 9.66 3.66
C CYS A 171 -8.12 10.68 4.70
N GLU A 172 -7.33 11.73 4.91
CA GLU A 172 -7.70 12.85 5.78
C GLU A 172 -7.30 14.17 5.12
N ASN A 173 -8.28 15.00 4.77
CA ASN A 173 -8.08 16.27 4.07
C ASN A 173 -7.20 16.11 2.81
N ASP A 174 -7.53 15.14 1.96
CA ASP A 174 -6.80 14.73 0.76
C ASP A 174 -5.38 14.16 1.01
N ARG A 175 -4.96 14.02 2.28
CA ARG A 175 -3.72 13.33 2.66
C ARG A 175 -3.96 11.83 2.69
N ILE A 176 -3.11 11.08 1.98
CA ILE A 176 -3.16 9.62 1.99
C ILE A 176 -2.36 9.09 3.18
N ILE A 177 -3.02 8.30 4.04
CA ILE A 177 -2.40 7.68 5.20
C ILE A 177 -2.33 6.19 4.93
N ILE A 178 -1.16 5.58 5.14
CA ILE A 178 -0.92 4.16 4.92
C ILE A 178 -0.25 3.57 6.15
N ASP A 179 -0.87 2.56 6.76
CA ASP A 179 -0.15 1.63 7.62
C ASP A 179 0.35 0.47 6.78
N ALA A 180 1.68 0.37 6.64
CA ALA A 180 2.33 -0.70 5.92
C ALA A 180 2.66 -1.85 6.89
N TYR A 181 2.35 -3.07 6.46
CA TYR A 181 2.66 -4.32 7.14
C TYR A 181 3.40 -5.25 6.19
N TYR A 182 4.25 -6.13 6.72
CA TYR A 182 4.80 -7.26 5.96
C TYR A 182 4.29 -8.59 6.49
N LEU A 183 4.11 -9.55 5.58
CA LEU A 183 3.70 -10.91 5.90
C LEU A 183 4.89 -11.71 6.43
N THR A 184 4.69 -12.45 7.53
CA THR A 184 5.72 -13.35 8.05
C THR A 184 5.14 -14.62 8.66
N ASN A 185 5.93 -15.68 8.60
CA ASN A 185 5.70 -16.93 9.34
C ASN A 185 6.47 -16.94 10.68
N PHE A 186 7.32 -15.95 10.94
CA PHE A 186 8.24 -15.92 12.05
C PHE A 186 8.11 -14.58 12.79
N GLU A 187 6.95 -14.35 13.41
CA GLU A 187 6.69 -13.12 14.16
C GLU A 187 7.77 -12.88 15.23
N GLY A 188 8.20 -11.63 15.37
CA GLY A 188 9.28 -11.24 16.28
C GLY A 188 10.69 -11.59 15.80
N VAL A 189 10.85 -12.22 14.65
CA VAL A 189 12.15 -12.45 14.00
C VAL A 189 12.31 -11.49 12.83
N ARG A 190 13.39 -10.70 12.85
CA ARG A 190 13.71 -9.78 11.77
C ARG A 190 14.04 -10.58 10.49
N PRO A 191 13.50 -10.20 9.31
CA PRO A 191 13.85 -10.83 8.05
C PRO A 191 15.35 -10.68 7.71
N ASP A 192 15.89 -11.69 7.04
CA ASP A 192 17.29 -11.69 6.59
C ASP A 192 17.51 -10.80 5.37
N ASP A 193 18.74 -10.34 5.18
CA ASP A 193 19.15 -9.66 3.95
C ASP A 193 19.09 -10.61 2.73
N VAL A 194 18.64 -10.07 1.60
CA VAL A 194 18.62 -10.77 0.30
C VAL A 194 19.93 -10.47 -0.45
N VAL A 195 20.98 -11.18 -0.06
CA VAL A 195 22.33 -11.03 -0.63
C VAL A 195 22.81 -12.28 -1.34
N VAL A 196 23.46 -12.09 -2.50
CA VAL A 196 24.18 -13.17 -3.19
C VAL A 196 25.46 -13.46 -2.40
N LYS A 197 25.57 -14.68 -1.86
CA LYS A 197 26.85 -15.17 -1.33
C LYS A 197 27.78 -15.46 -2.51
N LYS A 198 28.72 -14.54 -2.78
CA LYS A 198 29.80 -14.83 -3.72
C LYS A 198 30.77 -15.80 -3.04
N SER A 199 30.89 -17.01 -3.56
CA SER A 199 32.01 -17.88 -3.17
C SER A 199 33.30 -17.19 -3.60
N SER A 200 34.17 -16.91 -2.64
CA SER A 200 35.57 -16.59 -2.90
C SER A 200 36.20 -17.79 -3.62
N LEU A 201 36.55 -17.61 -4.90
CA LEU A 201 37.47 -18.50 -5.61
C LEU A 201 38.89 -18.30 -5.06
#